data_AF-A0A970UX05-F1
#
_entry.id   AF-A0A970UX05-F1
#
_cell.length_a   1.000
_cell.length_b   1.000
_cell.length_c   1.000
_cell.angle_alpha   90.00
_cell.angle_beta   90.00
_cell.angle_gamma   90.00
#
_symmetry.space_group_name_H-M   'P 1'
#
loop_
_entity.id
_entity.type
_entity.pdbx_description
1 polymer ?
#
loop_
_entity_poly.entity_id
_entity_poly.type
_entity_poly.pdbx_seq_one_letter_code
_entity_poly.pdbx_strand_id
1 'polypeptide(L)'
;MAVLQKGNSIYPFWGENVNLITGLDPLGLQVTSEATYATMLPGLSNLTNRLRYYGFYCWLIDFYFKKEKKGNQTEQYRFIRRAELLIALLMQNERKGITQITGSDFASNLINNATSHTFDLAAGADKDSGNEKTYWKYPSGAFGQYYFGAMSALSLVVRYENDEGDIIFNITQPHPRQKVSGKQLADAFDEGLTDEIKALFYNCITKGKLSNRDIPELINYFAIDKINPESTEWELYVEMLLDKDYPSKEIEEEFTFHRRNTITSLLSTANQNSQEYNWYVYLDECYEKKFENKENTDIGWYCYQLNEYWQFACGLIFYGTLQYLETLHTEEYLPKFISDFSKLINKERKNKEAETLENYITSISETEIDLLEQIDRNNTPQENAKIGFDLLFKLYGNNKEQLPQLKEYLSRNGIIRDGNMADGLFAISNHLENDVEDFSSFFIHKNIIYRHQMIALRKMGSGTQATNKFIIEEQMIRLIDIFPARWTSPRMNALRNLLFDLQVINDEGIITELHTKVVYQ
;
A
#
# COMPACT_ATOMS: atom_id res chain seq x y z
N MET A 1 18.73 -24.16 33.16
CA MET A 1 19.37 -22.85 33.40
C MET A 1 19.82 -22.33 32.05
N ALA A 2 19.31 -21.17 31.61
CA ALA A 2 19.68 -20.58 30.32
C ALA A 2 21.20 -20.30 30.31
N VAL A 3 21.89 -20.84 29.30
CA VAL A 3 23.33 -20.62 29.11
C VAL A 3 23.50 -19.40 28.22
N LEU A 4 24.07 -18.33 28.79
CA LEU A 4 24.49 -17.15 28.03
C LEU A 4 25.78 -17.50 27.27
N GLN A 5 25.73 -17.52 25.94
CA GLN A 5 26.93 -17.54 25.11
C GLN A 5 27.08 -16.17 24.46
N LYS A 6 28.19 -15.47 24.78
CA LYS A 6 28.54 -14.16 24.19
C LYS A 6 27.49 -13.05 24.38
N GLY A 7 26.78 -13.03 25.52
CA GLY A 7 25.85 -11.96 25.86
C GLY A 7 24.50 -11.98 25.12
N ASN A 8 24.27 -12.96 24.23
CA ASN A 8 22.99 -13.12 23.56
C ASN A 8 22.27 -14.37 24.09
N SER A 9 20.99 -14.20 24.47
CA SER A 9 20.12 -15.30 24.87
C SER A 9 19.58 -16.00 23.63
N ILE A 10 19.72 -17.33 23.58
CA ILE A 10 19.22 -18.18 22.48
C ILE A 10 17.75 -18.60 22.70
N TYR A 11 17.17 -18.19 23.83
CA TYR A 11 15.78 -18.41 24.23
C TYR A 11 15.18 -17.08 24.71
N PRO A 12 13.83 -16.92 24.71
CA PRO A 12 13.20 -15.72 25.28
C PRO A 12 13.70 -15.53 26.71
N PHE A 13 14.37 -14.41 26.98
CA PHE A 13 14.86 -14.11 28.32
C PHE A 13 13.66 -13.61 29.15
N TRP A 14 13.28 -14.37 30.17
CA TRP A 14 12.26 -13.94 31.13
C TRP A 14 12.77 -12.68 31.84
N GLY A 15 12.22 -11.52 31.47
CA GLY A 15 12.66 -10.20 31.91
C GLY A 15 13.16 -9.27 30.81
N GLU A 16 13.23 -9.72 29.55
CA GLU A 16 13.49 -8.83 28.42
C GLU A 16 12.25 -7.99 28.10
N ASN A 17 12.42 -6.68 27.97
CA ASN A 17 11.31 -5.77 27.70
C ASN A 17 10.67 -6.13 26.35
N VAL A 18 9.36 -6.38 26.37
CA VAL A 18 8.58 -6.50 25.14
C VAL A 18 8.53 -5.12 24.50
N ASN A 19 9.11 -4.98 23.31
CA ASN A 19 9.03 -3.75 22.55
C ASN A 19 7.62 -3.60 21.98
N LEU A 20 6.83 -2.73 22.60
CA LEU A 20 5.54 -2.30 22.08
C LEU A 20 5.77 -1.41 20.86
N ILE A 21 5.16 -1.80 19.75
CA ILE A 21 5.09 -0.96 18.55
C ILE A 21 3.64 -0.60 18.29
N THR A 22 3.41 0.54 17.64
CA THR A 22 2.04 1.03 17.42
C THR A 22 1.21 0.04 16.60
N GLY A 23 1.81 -0.67 15.63
CA GLY A 23 1.08 -1.52 14.68
C GLY A 23 0.15 -0.69 13.77
N LEU A 24 -0.01 -1.08 12.50
CA LEU A 24 -0.82 -0.29 11.55
C LEU A 24 -2.27 -0.78 11.44
N ASP A 25 -2.54 -2.03 11.80
CA ASP A 25 -3.87 -2.67 11.70
C ASP A 25 -4.15 -3.50 12.98
N PRO A 26 -4.70 -2.88 14.04
CA PRO A 26 -4.93 -3.56 15.32
C PRO A 26 -6.02 -4.63 15.25
N LEU A 27 -6.97 -4.53 14.30
CA LEU A 27 -8.07 -5.49 14.15
C LEU A 27 -7.82 -6.51 13.03
N GLY A 28 -6.78 -6.36 12.22
CA GLY A 28 -6.49 -7.29 11.12
C GLY A 28 -7.57 -7.24 10.04
N LEU A 29 -8.17 -6.09 9.77
CA LEU A 29 -9.31 -5.93 8.85
C LEU A 29 -8.92 -5.29 7.50
N GLN A 30 -7.72 -4.71 7.42
CA GLN A 30 -7.26 -4.03 6.21
C GLN A 30 -6.77 -5.01 5.14
N VAL A 31 -6.41 -6.24 5.52
CA VAL A 31 -5.81 -7.25 4.64
C VAL A 31 -6.71 -7.59 3.43
N THR A 32 -8.03 -7.55 3.58
CA THR A 32 -8.97 -7.73 2.46
C THR A 32 -8.86 -6.59 1.48
N SER A 33 -8.88 -5.32 1.94
CA SER A 33 -8.66 -4.16 1.09
C SER A 33 -7.33 -4.23 0.35
N GLU A 34 -6.26 -4.64 1.05
CA GLU A 34 -4.92 -4.84 0.48
C GLU A 34 -4.91 -5.88 -0.63
N ALA A 35 -5.57 -7.02 -0.41
CA ALA A 35 -5.71 -8.06 -1.43
C ALA A 35 -6.54 -7.56 -2.63
N THR A 36 -7.61 -6.82 -2.39
CA THR A 36 -8.47 -6.28 -3.45
C THR A 36 -7.71 -5.31 -4.34
N TYR A 37 -7.11 -4.23 -3.80
CA TYR A 37 -6.40 -3.27 -4.65
C TYR A 37 -5.13 -3.88 -5.26
N ALA A 38 -4.53 -4.90 -4.63
CA ALA A 38 -3.40 -5.61 -5.23
C ALA A 38 -3.80 -6.42 -6.47
N THR A 39 -5.02 -6.93 -6.50
CA THR A 39 -5.64 -7.60 -7.64
C THR A 39 -6.08 -6.60 -8.71
N MET A 40 -6.56 -5.41 -8.31
CA MET A 40 -7.01 -4.38 -9.26
C MET A 40 -5.86 -3.62 -9.94
N LEU A 41 -4.74 -3.42 -9.23
CA LEU A 41 -3.56 -2.71 -9.73
C LEU A 41 -2.28 -3.57 -9.57
N PRO A 42 -2.19 -4.71 -10.27
CA PRO A 42 -1.00 -5.55 -10.28
C PRO A 42 0.15 -4.83 -10.98
N GLY A 43 1.36 -5.03 -10.47
CA GLY A 43 2.55 -4.35 -11.00
C GLY A 43 2.74 -2.91 -10.52
N LEU A 44 1.88 -2.42 -9.63
CA LEU A 44 2.06 -1.14 -8.93
C LEU A 44 2.16 -1.39 -7.42
N SER A 45 2.79 -0.47 -6.69
CA SER A 45 2.80 -0.46 -5.22
C SER A 45 2.68 0.97 -4.69
N ASN A 46 2.37 1.12 -3.41
CA ASN A 46 2.33 2.43 -2.74
C ASN A 46 3.72 3.11 -2.63
N LEU A 47 4.79 2.40 -2.98
CA LEU A 47 6.18 2.86 -2.85
C LEU A 47 6.88 3.04 -4.22
N THR A 48 6.28 2.56 -5.30
CA THR A 48 6.78 2.68 -6.68
C THR A 48 6.06 3.82 -7.39
N ASN A 49 6.36 5.05 -6.97
CA ASN A 49 5.60 6.25 -7.35
C ASN A 49 6.15 6.99 -8.57
N ARG A 50 7.25 6.53 -9.18
CA ARG A 50 7.78 7.11 -10.42
C ARG A 50 7.91 6.05 -11.50
N LEU A 51 7.34 6.32 -12.66
CA LEU A 51 7.27 5.37 -13.76
C LEU A 51 8.64 5.14 -14.38
N ARG A 52 9.43 6.22 -14.53
CA ARG A 52 10.74 6.17 -15.18
C ARG A 52 11.77 5.30 -14.44
N TYR A 53 11.55 5.00 -13.16
CA TYR A 53 12.36 4.00 -12.44
C TYR A 53 12.26 2.60 -13.05
N TYR A 54 11.11 2.23 -13.63
CA TYR A 54 10.93 0.91 -14.24
C TYR A 54 11.90 0.73 -15.43
N GLY A 55 12.02 1.76 -16.27
CA GLY A 55 12.97 1.77 -17.40
C GLY A 55 14.42 1.89 -16.92
N PHE A 56 14.68 2.79 -15.96
CA PHE A 56 16.00 2.95 -15.37
C PHE A 56 16.55 1.64 -14.79
N TYR A 57 15.74 0.89 -14.03
CA TYR A 57 16.19 -0.39 -13.46
C TYR A 57 16.39 -1.47 -14.53
N CYS A 58 15.52 -1.54 -15.54
CA CYS A 58 15.73 -2.42 -16.69
C CYS A 58 17.06 -2.10 -17.40
N TRP A 59 17.31 -0.83 -17.69
CA TRP A 59 18.55 -0.35 -18.29
C TRP A 59 19.76 -0.63 -17.41
N LEU A 60 19.69 -0.33 -16.11
CA LEU A 60 20.81 -0.50 -15.19
C LEU A 60 21.25 -1.97 -15.09
N ILE A 61 20.29 -2.89 -15.06
CA ILE A 61 20.56 -4.33 -15.01
C ILE A 61 21.14 -4.82 -16.34
N ASP A 62 20.60 -4.40 -17.50
CA ASP A 62 21.17 -4.71 -18.82
C ASP A 62 22.61 -4.17 -18.94
N PHE A 63 22.81 -2.93 -18.50
CA PHE A 63 24.08 -2.22 -18.55
C PHE A 63 25.14 -2.86 -17.66
N TYR A 64 24.75 -3.37 -16.48
CA TYR A 64 25.62 -4.15 -15.62
C TYR A 64 26.19 -5.35 -16.35
N PHE A 65 25.35 -6.19 -16.99
CA PHE A 65 25.84 -7.37 -17.72
C PHE A 65 26.62 -7.03 -18.99
N LYS A 66 26.39 -5.86 -19.61
CA LYS A 66 27.20 -5.36 -20.73
C LYS A 66 28.61 -4.93 -20.29
N LYS A 67 28.80 -4.47 -19.05
CA LYS A 67 30.08 -3.93 -18.55
C LYS A 67 30.85 -4.90 -17.66
N GLU A 68 30.16 -5.63 -16.80
CA GLU A 68 30.74 -6.54 -15.82
C GLU A 68 30.72 -7.98 -16.33
N LYS A 69 31.88 -8.64 -16.26
CA LYS A 69 32.07 -10.01 -16.80
C LYS A 69 31.66 -11.13 -15.85
N LYS A 70 31.45 -10.83 -14.56
CA LYS A 70 31.04 -11.80 -13.53
C LYS A 70 29.88 -11.23 -12.73
N GLY A 71 28.73 -11.88 -12.81
CA GLY A 71 27.57 -11.54 -11.98
C GLY A 71 27.63 -12.29 -10.65
N ASN A 72 28.25 -11.69 -9.63
CA ASN A 72 28.03 -12.15 -8.25
C ASN A 72 27.00 -11.23 -7.57
N GLN A 73 26.32 -11.76 -6.55
CA GLN A 73 25.21 -11.05 -5.90
C GLN A 73 25.67 -9.76 -5.23
N THR A 74 26.83 -9.78 -4.59
CA THR A 74 27.35 -8.64 -3.81
C THR A 74 27.67 -7.44 -4.70
N GLU A 75 28.41 -7.66 -5.80
CA GLU A 75 28.79 -6.59 -6.73
C GLU A 75 27.57 -6.04 -7.48
N GLN A 76 26.62 -6.89 -7.88
CA GLN A 76 25.39 -6.42 -8.50
C GLN A 76 24.58 -5.54 -7.52
N TYR A 77 24.49 -5.93 -6.24
CA TYR A 77 23.80 -5.12 -5.24
C TYR A 77 24.52 -3.79 -4.99
N ARG A 78 25.86 -3.76 -4.90
CA ARG A 78 26.62 -2.51 -4.80
C ARG A 78 26.38 -1.61 -6.00
N PHE A 79 26.42 -2.17 -7.20
CA PHE A 79 26.18 -1.44 -8.44
C PHE A 79 24.80 -0.76 -8.44
N ILE A 80 23.75 -1.52 -8.11
CA ILE A 80 22.38 -1.01 -8.01
C ILE A 80 22.27 0.07 -6.93
N ARG A 81 22.77 -0.18 -5.71
CA ARG A 81 22.63 0.77 -4.59
C ARG A 81 23.37 2.08 -4.81
N ARG A 82 24.56 2.03 -5.40
CA ARG A 82 25.32 3.25 -5.76
C ARG A 82 24.58 4.05 -6.82
N ALA A 83 23.94 3.37 -7.78
CA ALA A 83 23.13 4.00 -8.81
C ALA A 83 21.86 4.64 -8.23
N GLU A 84 21.18 3.99 -7.29
CA GLU A 84 20.04 4.56 -6.57
C GLU A 84 20.41 5.84 -5.82
N LEU A 85 21.53 5.81 -5.07
CA LEU A 85 22.03 6.98 -4.36
C LEU A 85 22.44 8.11 -5.32
N LEU A 86 23.03 7.76 -6.47
CA LEU A 86 23.35 8.73 -7.51
C LEU A 86 22.08 9.45 -8.00
N ILE A 87 21.04 8.71 -8.39
CA ILE A 87 19.76 9.29 -8.83
C ILE A 87 19.15 10.18 -7.75
N ALA A 88 19.16 9.72 -6.49
CA ALA A 88 18.65 10.51 -5.37
C ALA A 88 19.40 11.84 -5.22
N LEU A 89 20.74 11.84 -5.34
CA LEU A 89 21.56 13.05 -5.29
C LEU A 89 21.28 13.98 -6.48
N LEU A 90 21.15 13.46 -7.70
CA LEU A 90 20.81 14.29 -8.88
C LEU A 90 19.47 15.01 -8.66
N MET A 91 18.44 14.25 -8.29
CA MET A 91 17.09 14.78 -8.11
C MET A 91 17.01 15.77 -6.95
N GLN A 92 17.67 15.50 -5.81
CA GLN A 92 17.66 16.41 -4.66
C GLN A 92 18.57 17.63 -4.85
N ASN A 93 19.51 17.61 -5.80
CA ASN A 93 20.33 18.79 -6.09
C ASN A 93 19.60 19.74 -7.05
N GLU A 94 19.09 19.21 -8.16
CA GLU A 94 18.59 19.99 -9.30
C GLU A 94 17.05 20.07 -9.37
N ARG A 95 16.33 19.11 -8.77
CA ARG A 95 14.86 18.99 -8.83
C ARG A 95 14.21 18.82 -7.44
N LYS A 96 14.62 19.64 -6.47
CA LYS A 96 14.18 19.58 -5.05
C LYS A 96 12.67 19.54 -4.81
N GLY A 97 11.88 20.16 -5.69
CA GLY A 97 10.42 20.16 -5.57
C GLY A 97 9.75 18.82 -5.91
N ILE A 98 10.48 17.88 -6.51
CA ILE A 98 9.96 16.57 -6.89
C ILE A 98 10.00 15.63 -5.68
N THR A 99 8.83 15.12 -5.30
CA THR A 99 8.65 14.18 -4.19
C THR A 99 8.76 12.72 -4.64
N GLN A 100 8.70 11.78 -3.68
CA GLN A 100 8.67 10.33 -3.95
C GLN A 100 9.94 9.79 -4.65
N ILE A 101 11.07 10.43 -4.41
CA ILE A 101 12.40 9.96 -4.85
C ILE A 101 12.94 9.04 -3.77
N THR A 102 13.34 7.83 -4.15
CA THR A 102 13.80 6.85 -3.17
C THR A 102 15.08 7.35 -2.48
N GLY A 103 15.03 7.45 -1.14
CA GLY A 103 16.12 7.95 -0.29
C GLY A 103 16.44 9.44 -0.47
N SER A 104 15.44 10.25 -0.85
CA SER A 104 15.50 11.72 -0.88
C SER A 104 16.04 12.32 0.41
N ASP A 105 15.61 11.82 1.57
CA ASP A 105 15.99 12.39 2.87
C ASP A 105 17.48 12.17 3.16
N PHE A 106 17.98 10.99 2.82
CA PHE A 106 19.39 10.66 2.95
C PHE A 106 20.24 11.52 2.00
N ALA A 107 19.84 11.64 0.73
CA ALA A 107 20.53 12.47 -0.25
C ALA A 107 20.52 13.96 0.13
N SER A 108 19.38 14.49 0.59
CA SER A 108 19.26 15.86 1.09
C SER A 108 20.18 16.13 2.28
N ASN A 109 20.27 15.19 3.22
CA ASN A 109 21.20 15.29 4.35
C ASN A 109 22.66 15.27 3.88
N LEU A 110 23.02 14.48 2.87
CA LEU A 110 24.37 14.50 2.30
C LEU A 110 24.69 15.83 1.62
N ILE A 111 23.74 16.39 0.85
CA ILE A 111 23.90 17.68 0.18
C ILE A 111 24.07 18.81 1.19
N ASN A 112 23.24 18.85 2.23
CA ASN A 112 23.28 19.91 3.24
C ASN A 112 24.55 19.87 4.11
N ASN A 113 25.13 18.69 4.32
CA ASN A 113 26.36 18.51 5.10
C ASN A 113 27.63 18.40 4.24
N ALA A 114 27.53 18.66 2.94
CA ALA A 114 28.65 18.53 2.02
C ALA A 114 29.72 19.60 2.28
N THR A 115 30.88 19.17 2.78
CA THR A 115 32.08 20.02 2.89
C THR A 115 33.03 19.86 1.70
N SER A 116 32.76 18.87 0.86
CA SER A 116 33.55 18.51 -0.33
C SER A 116 32.72 18.71 -1.59
N HIS A 117 33.41 18.95 -2.71
CA HIS A 117 32.79 19.02 -4.05
C HIS A 117 32.51 17.64 -4.67
N THR A 118 32.66 16.57 -3.89
CA THR A 118 32.46 15.19 -4.31
C THR A 118 31.71 14.42 -3.23
N PHE A 119 30.64 13.73 -3.63
CA PHE A 119 29.87 12.81 -2.81
C PHE A 119 30.48 11.41 -2.87
N ASP A 120 30.60 10.74 -1.72
CA ASP A 120 31.08 9.37 -1.62
C ASP A 120 29.89 8.39 -1.69
N LEU A 121 29.68 7.82 -2.88
CA LEU A 121 28.61 6.86 -3.13
C LEU A 121 28.90 5.52 -2.47
N ALA A 122 30.16 5.07 -2.43
CA ALA A 122 30.52 3.80 -1.82
C ALA A 122 30.26 3.82 -0.31
N ALA A 123 30.73 4.86 0.38
CA ALA A 123 30.49 5.03 1.82
C ALA A 123 28.99 5.21 2.13
N GLY A 124 28.24 5.85 1.24
CA GLY A 124 26.81 6.05 1.39
C GLY A 124 25.97 4.81 1.08
N ALA A 125 26.35 3.99 0.10
CA ALA A 125 25.52 2.93 -0.43
C ALA A 125 25.97 1.52 -0.04
N ASP A 126 27.27 1.23 0.03
CA ASP A 126 27.77 -0.14 0.20
C ASP A 126 27.49 -0.67 1.61
N LYS A 127 27.09 -1.95 1.70
CA LYS A 127 26.68 -2.58 2.96
C LYS A 127 27.68 -3.65 3.45
N ASP A 128 28.96 -3.40 3.27
CA ASP A 128 30.02 -4.40 3.49
C ASP A 128 30.46 -4.54 4.96
N SER A 129 30.25 -3.52 5.77
CA SER A 129 30.90 -3.40 7.10
C SER A 129 29.93 -3.26 8.28
N GLY A 130 28.64 -3.50 8.10
CA GLY A 130 27.65 -3.40 9.19
C GLY A 130 27.40 -1.99 9.72
N ASN A 131 27.89 -0.95 9.05
CA ASN A 131 27.67 0.44 9.43
C ASN A 131 26.17 0.82 9.33
N GLU A 132 25.65 1.42 10.40
CA GLU A 132 24.23 1.77 10.56
C GLU A 132 23.78 3.00 9.73
N LYS A 133 24.69 3.74 9.10
CA LYS A 133 24.40 4.99 8.36
C LYS A 133 24.55 4.86 6.84
N THR A 134 23.97 3.82 6.26
CA THR A 134 23.89 3.67 4.79
C THR A 134 22.56 4.17 4.27
N TYR A 135 22.52 4.51 2.98
CA TYR A 135 21.36 4.96 2.21
C TYR A 135 20.14 4.04 2.44
N TRP A 136 20.36 2.72 2.53
CA TRP A 136 19.28 1.75 2.62
C TRP A 136 19.55 0.54 3.51
N LYS A 137 18.55 0.15 4.32
CA LYS A 137 18.66 -0.96 5.28
C LYS A 137 18.74 -2.34 4.62
N TYR A 138 18.00 -2.59 3.54
CA TYR A 138 17.92 -3.93 2.93
C TYR A 138 19.07 -4.18 1.94
N PRO A 139 19.77 -5.33 1.98
CA PRO A 139 20.94 -5.57 1.14
C PRO A 139 20.71 -5.41 -0.37
N SER A 140 19.54 -5.76 -0.88
CA SER A 140 19.17 -5.68 -2.31
C SER A 140 18.78 -4.27 -2.79
N GLY A 141 18.98 -3.25 -1.95
CA GLY A 141 18.65 -1.86 -2.27
C GLY A 141 17.14 -1.59 -2.26
N ALA A 142 16.76 -0.42 -2.75
CA ALA A 142 15.34 -0.08 -2.91
C ALA A 142 14.68 -0.88 -4.04
N PHE A 143 15.46 -1.22 -5.08
CA PHE A 143 15.05 -2.08 -6.17
C PHE A 143 14.49 -3.39 -5.64
N GLY A 144 15.31 -4.16 -4.92
CA GLY A 144 14.91 -5.48 -4.43
C GLY A 144 13.77 -5.44 -3.41
N GLN A 145 13.66 -4.37 -2.62
CA GLN A 145 12.62 -4.24 -1.60
C GLN A 145 11.27 -3.77 -2.17
N TYR A 146 11.27 -2.82 -3.11
CA TYR A 146 10.06 -2.12 -3.55
C TYR A 146 9.71 -2.36 -5.02
N TYR A 147 10.70 -2.34 -5.91
CA TYR A 147 10.44 -2.41 -7.35
C TYR A 147 10.40 -3.84 -7.88
N PHE A 148 11.21 -4.75 -7.34
CA PHE A 148 11.33 -6.11 -7.88
C PHE A 148 9.99 -6.85 -7.95
N GLY A 149 9.17 -6.80 -6.89
CA GLY A 149 7.86 -7.45 -6.88
C GLY A 149 6.90 -6.87 -7.91
N ALA A 150 6.87 -5.54 -8.05
CA ALA A 150 6.03 -4.82 -9.02
C ALA A 150 6.49 -5.11 -10.46
N MET A 151 7.78 -4.95 -10.75
CA MET A 151 8.36 -5.18 -12.07
C MET A 151 8.33 -6.66 -12.48
N SER A 152 8.41 -7.59 -11.52
CA SER A 152 8.26 -9.03 -11.79
C SER A 152 6.82 -9.40 -12.16
N ALA A 153 5.82 -8.78 -11.50
CA ALA A 153 4.42 -8.95 -11.89
C ALA A 153 4.15 -8.46 -13.32
N LEU A 154 4.82 -7.38 -13.74
CA LEU A 154 4.82 -6.87 -15.12
C LEU A 154 5.72 -7.65 -16.07
N SER A 155 6.37 -8.73 -15.62
CA SER A 155 7.29 -9.55 -16.42
C SER A 155 8.44 -8.75 -17.05
N LEU A 156 8.94 -7.72 -16.36
CA LEU A 156 10.10 -6.93 -16.80
C LEU A 156 11.41 -7.49 -16.24
N VAL A 157 11.37 -8.03 -15.03
CA VAL A 157 12.56 -8.52 -14.31
C VAL A 157 12.32 -9.92 -13.77
N VAL A 158 13.41 -10.66 -13.66
CA VAL A 158 13.45 -12.01 -13.09
C VAL A 158 14.61 -12.12 -12.12
N ARG A 159 14.55 -13.13 -11.26
CA ARG A 159 15.68 -13.57 -10.45
C ARG A 159 16.08 -14.96 -10.92
N TYR A 160 17.36 -15.23 -11.00
CA TYR A 160 17.85 -16.59 -11.24
C TYR A 160 19.07 -16.85 -10.36
N GLU A 161 19.31 -18.13 -10.10
CA GLU A 161 20.50 -18.62 -9.41
C GLU A 161 21.58 -18.86 -10.47
N ASN A 162 22.74 -18.23 -10.31
CA ASN A 162 23.87 -18.44 -11.21
C ASN A 162 24.58 -19.79 -10.90
N ASP A 163 25.57 -20.16 -11.72
CA ASP A 163 26.34 -21.40 -11.54
C ASP A 163 27.10 -21.48 -10.20
N GLU A 164 27.26 -20.35 -9.51
CA GLU A 164 27.95 -20.22 -8.21
C GLU A 164 26.97 -20.26 -7.01
N GLY A 165 25.65 -20.37 -7.25
CA GLY A 165 24.60 -20.39 -6.22
C GLY A 165 24.12 -19.00 -5.75
N ASP A 166 24.56 -17.93 -6.41
CA ASP A 166 24.16 -16.56 -6.09
C ASP A 166 22.81 -16.22 -6.75
N ILE A 167 21.93 -15.54 -6.01
CA ILE A 167 20.66 -15.03 -6.53
C ILE A 167 20.90 -13.64 -7.12
N ILE A 168 20.77 -13.53 -8.45
CA ILE A 168 20.98 -12.28 -9.19
C ILE A 168 19.74 -11.85 -9.95
N PHE A 169 19.61 -10.54 -10.12
CA PHE A 169 18.55 -9.92 -10.90
C PHE A 169 18.90 -9.89 -12.38
N ASN A 170 17.89 -10.08 -13.22
CA ASN A 170 18.00 -9.97 -14.67
C ASN A 170 16.72 -9.35 -15.25
N ILE A 171 16.77 -9.00 -16.53
CA ILE A 171 15.61 -8.52 -17.28
C ILE A 171 15.06 -9.61 -18.19
N THR A 172 13.78 -9.52 -18.50
CA THR A 172 13.14 -10.42 -19.47
C THR A 172 13.49 -10.04 -20.91
N GLN A 173 13.62 -11.06 -21.76
CA GLN A 173 13.84 -10.89 -23.19
C GLN A 173 12.51 -10.72 -23.94
N PRO A 174 12.52 -10.12 -25.14
CA PRO A 174 11.30 -9.98 -25.95
C PRO A 174 10.64 -11.33 -26.18
N HIS A 175 9.32 -11.38 -26.03
CA HIS A 175 8.55 -12.61 -26.16
C HIS A 175 7.20 -12.30 -26.81
N PRO A 176 6.69 -13.09 -27.78
CA PRO A 176 5.44 -12.80 -28.48
C PRO A 176 4.17 -12.71 -27.62
N ARG A 177 4.26 -13.05 -26.33
CA ARG A 177 3.12 -13.16 -25.40
C ARG A 177 3.01 -12.01 -24.40
N GLN A 178 3.96 -11.09 -24.43
CA GLN A 178 3.97 -9.86 -23.65
C GLN A 178 4.15 -8.70 -24.63
N LYS A 179 3.48 -7.57 -24.38
CA LYS A 179 3.66 -6.39 -25.24
C LYS A 179 5.06 -5.80 -25.08
N VAL A 180 5.54 -5.77 -23.83
CA VAL A 180 6.78 -5.08 -23.45
C VAL A 180 7.62 -5.98 -22.56
N SER A 181 8.88 -6.20 -22.94
CA SER A 181 9.87 -6.86 -22.10
C SER A 181 10.78 -5.87 -21.37
N GLY A 182 11.47 -6.35 -20.33
CA GLY A 182 12.50 -5.56 -19.67
C GLY A 182 13.62 -5.14 -20.61
N LYS A 183 13.97 -5.99 -21.60
CA LYS A 183 14.94 -5.65 -22.64
C LYS A 183 14.49 -4.49 -23.53
N GLN A 184 13.23 -4.47 -23.96
CA GLN A 184 12.70 -3.37 -24.78
C GLN A 184 12.73 -2.04 -24.02
N LEU A 185 12.33 -2.03 -22.74
CA LEU A 185 12.43 -0.82 -21.90
C LEU A 185 13.88 -0.40 -21.65
N ALA A 186 14.80 -1.36 -21.46
CA ALA A 186 16.22 -1.07 -21.30
C ALA A 186 16.81 -0.39 -22.55
N ASP A 187 16.46 -0.89 -23.74
CA ASP A 187 16.93 -0.32 -25.01
C ASP A 187 16.33 1.06 -25.27
N ALA A 188 15.03 1.24 -25.02
CA ALA A 188 14.37 2.55 -25.16
C ALA A 188 14.91 3.60 -24.19
N PHE A 189 15.32 3.21 -22.97
CA PHE A 189 16.02 4.12 -22.07
C PHE A 189 17.44 4.43 -22.57
N ASP A 190 18.17 3.43 -23.11
CA ASP A 190 19.53 3.62 -23.66
C ASP A 190 19.55 4.55 -24.89
N GLU A 191 18.50 4.54 -25.73
CA GLU A 191 18.33 5.45 -26.88
C GLU A 191 18.41 6.93 -26.48
N GLY A 192 17.99 7.25 -25.26
CA GLY A 192 18.09 8.60 -24.71
C GLY A 192 19.49 9.01 -24.23
N LEU A 193 20.47 8.09 -24.21
CA LEU A 193 21.79 8.31 -23.60
C LEU A 193 22.93 8.32 -24.63
N THR A 194 23.84 9.29 -24.51
CA THR A 194 25.08 9.28 -25.28
C THR A 194 26.13 8.35 -24.65
N ASP A 195 27.11 7.89 -25.44
CA ASP A 195 28.18 7.03 -24.93
C ASP A 195 29.06 7.75 -23.88
N GLU A 196 29.24 9.07 -23.99
CA GLU A 196 29.96 9.87 -22.99
C GLU A 196 29.24 9.85 -21.64
N ILE A 197 27.92 10.03 -21.65
CA ILE A 197 27.08 10.04 -20.44
C ILE A 197 27.04 8.65 -19.79
N LYS A 198 26.92 7.59 -20.60
CA LYS A 198 27.00 6.20 -20.10
C LYS A 198 28.36 5.92 -19.45
N ALA A 199 29.44 6.40 -20.05
CA ALA A 199 30.78 6.27 -19.49
C ALA A 199 30.95 7.10 -18.20
N LEU A 200 30.41 8.32 -18.15
CA LEU A 200 30.42 9.18 -16.97
C LEU A 200 29.69 8.52 -15.81
N PHE A 201 28.45 8.07 -16.04
CA PHE A 201 27.65 7.34 -15.07
C PHE A 201 28.40 6.11 -14.54
N TYR A 202 28.89 5.25 -15.44
CA TYR A 202 29.63 4.05 -15.07
C TYR A 202 30.89 4.36 -14.24
N ASN A 203 31.63 5.40 -14.60
CA ASN A 203 32.80 5.85 -13.85
C ASN A 203 32.43 6.31 -12.44
N CYS A 204 31.30 7.01 -12.27
CA CYS A 204 30.83 7.42 -10.94
C CYS A 204 30.49 6.21 -10.07
N ILE A 205 29.77 5.22 -10.63
CA ILE A 205 29.36 4.01 -9.90
C ILE A 205 30.55 3.14 -9.52
N THR A 206 31.47 2.89 -10.45
CA THR A 206 32.64 2.01 -10.21
C THR A 206 33.64 2.63 -9.25
N LYS A 207 33.93 3.94 -9.39
CA LYS A 207 34.79 4.68 -8.45
C LYS A 207 34.10 4.96 -7.11
N GLY A 208 32.78 4.79 -7.05
CA GLY A 208 31.97 5.09 -5.87
C GLY A 208 31.94 6.57 -5.51
N LYS A 209 32.05 7.47 -6.49
CA LYS A 209 32.14 8.93 -6.25
C LYS A 209 31.39 9.72 -7.32
N LEU A 210 30.65 10.75 -6.89
CA LEU A 210 29.94 11.69 -7.76
C LEU A 210 30.46 13.11 -7.54
N SER A 211 30.97 13.78 -8.57
CA SER A 211 31.40 15.18 -8.45
C SER A 211 30.22 16.13 -8.66
N ASN A 212 30.15 17.21 -7.89
CA ASN A 212 29.12 18.25 -8.05
C ASN A 212 29.07 18.83 -9.46
N ARG A 213 30.20 18.88 -10.17
CA ARG A 213 30.27 19.39 -11.54
C ARG A 213 29.60 18.47 -12.57
N ASP A 214 29.49 17.17 -12.27
CA ASP A 214 28.94 16.16 -13.17
C ASP A 214 27.39 16.10 -13.04
N ILE A 215 26.83 16.67 -11.95
CA ILE A 215 25.39 16.64 -11.63
C ILE A 215 24.55 17.38 -12.67
N PRO A 216 24.86 18.64 -13.07
CA PRO A 216 24.06 19.38 -14.04
C PRO A 216 24.02 18.72 -15.43
N GLU A 217 25.03 17.90 -15.75
CA GLU A 217 25.08 17.16 -17.00
C GLU A 217 24.24 15.87 -16.89
N LEU A 218 24.47 15.05 -15.86
CA LEU A 218 23.78 13.77 -15.65
C LEU A 218 22.26 13.92 -15.46
N ILE A 219 21.79 14.98 -14.78
CA ILE A 219 20.36 15.16 -14.52
C ILE A 219 19.54 15.29 -15.81
N ASN A 220 20.09 15.83 -16.89
CA ASN A 220 19.37 16.01 -18.15
C ASN A 220 18.94 14.67 -18.77
N TYR A 221 19.64 13.60 -18.43
CA TYR A 221 19.42 12.26 -18.97
C TYR A 221 18.70 11.35 -17.98
N PHE A 222 19.08 11.42 -16.70
CA PHE A 222 18.63 10.49 -15.66
C PHE A 222 17.52 11.02 -14.74
N ALA A 223 16.98 12.22 -14.99
CA ALA A 223 15.84 12.72 -14.24
C ALA A 223 14.61 11.79 -14.37
N ILE A 224 13.93 11.49 -13.27
CA ILE A 224 12.91 10.42 -13.20
C ILE A 224 11.46 10.93 -13.10
N ASP A 225 11.23 12.23 -13.25
CA ASP A 225 9.96 12.90 -12.96
C ASP A 225 9.05 13.16 -14.17
N LYS A 226 9.58 13.19 -15.40
CA LYS A 226 8.77 13.32 -16.63
C LYS A 226 9.37 12.48 -17.75
N ILE A 227 8.50 11.91 -18.58
CA ILE A 227 8.88 11.11 -19.76
C ILE A 227 8.46 11.89 -21.00
N ASN A 228 9.34 11.96 -22.01
CA ASN A 228 9.08 12.67 -23.26
C ASN A 228 7.94 11.95 -24.05
N PRO A 229 6.80 12.59 -24.36
CA PRO A 229 5.69 11.94 -25.07
C PRO A 229 5.98 11.53 -26.51
N GLU A 230 7.12 11.96 -27.05
CA GLU A 230 7.61 11.60 -28.39
C GLU A 230 8.68 10.49 -28.37
N SER A 231 9.07 9.98 -27.19
CA SER A 231 10.08 8.92 -27.11
C SER A 231 9.48 7.52 -27.19
N THR A 232 10.28 6.58 -27.70
CA THR A 232 10.00 5.12 -27.65
C THR A 232 9.70 4.66 -26.22
N GLU A 233 10.40 5.24 -25.23
CA GLU A 233 10.21 4.97 -23.80
C GLU A 233 8.76 5.24 -23.36
N TRP A 234 8.16 6.34 -23.81
CA TRP A 234 6.78 6.69 -23.48
C TRP A 234 5.76 5.69 -24.05
N GLU A 235 5.92 5.33 -25.33
CA GLU A 235 5.03 4.38 -26.00
C GLU A 235 5.05 3.01 -25.31
N LEU A 236 6.24 2.51 -24.99
CA LEU A 236 6.39 1.24 -24.27
C LEU A 236 5.79 1.31 -22.85
N TYR A 237 5.88 2.43 -22.16
CA TYR A 237 5.21 2.55 -20.86
C TYR A 237 3.70 2.48 -20.94
N VAL A 238 3.10 3.11 -21.95
CA VAL A 238 1.66 3.01 -22.20
C VAL A 238 1.28 1.56 -22.53
N GLU A 239 1.99 0.93 -23.46
CA GLU A 239 1.74 -0.47 -23.82
C GLU A 239 1.86 -1.42 -22.63
N MET A 240 2.87 -1.21 -21.77
CA MET A 240 3.09 -1.99 -20.54
C MET A 240 1.92 -1.82 -19.56
N LEU A 241 1.48 -0.58 -19.30
CA LEU A 241 0.38 -0.32 -18.38
C LEU A 241 -0.95 -0.89 -18.89
N LEU A 242 -1.16 -0.91 -20.20
CA LEU A 242 -2.36 -1.40 -20.87
C LEU A 242 -2.28 -2.88 -21.32
N ASP A 243 -1.19 -3.59 -21.00
CA ASP A 243 -1.11 -5.04 -21.21
C ASP A 243 -1.97 -5.79 -20.18
N LYS A 244 -2.12 -7.12 -20.34
CA LYS A 244 -2.71 -8.00 -19.32
C LYS A 244 -2.00 -7.81 -17.97
N ASP A 245 -2.74 -8.04 -16.90
CA ASP A 245 -2.29 -7.79 -15.52
C ASP A 245 -0.99 -8.53 -15.19
N TYR A 246 -0.86 -9.76 -15.67
CA TYR A 246 0.29 -10.64 -15.52
C TYR A 246 0.77 -11.12 -16.89
N PRO A 247 1.73 -10.41 -17.54
CA PRO A 247 2.15 -10.74 -18.90
C PRO A 247 2.72 -12.16 -19.06
N SER A 248 3.31 -12.71 -17.99
CA SER A 248 3.85 -14.07 -17.94
C SER A 248 2.79 -15.19 -17.92
N LYS A 249 1.50 -14.89 -17.66
CA LYS A 249 0.46 -15.92 -17.70
C LYS A 249 0.27 -16.47 -19.11
N GLU A 250 0.18 -17.79 -19.21
CA GLU A 250 0.04 -18.49 -20.49
C GLU A 250 -1.38 -18.94 -20.83
N ILE A 251 -2.20 -19.24 -19.81
CA ILE A 251 -3.57 -19.73 -19.97
C ILE A 251 -4.49 -18.54 -20.22
N GLU A 252 -5.11 -18.47 -21.41
CA GLU A 252 -5.94 -17.34 -21.83
C GLU A 252 -7.16 -17.12 -20.93
N GLU A 253 -7.76 -18.21 -20.43
CA GLU A 253 -8.90 -18.17 -19.51
C GLU A 253 -8.55 -17.52 -18.16
N GLU A 254 -7.26 -17.41 -17.83
CA GLU A 254 -6.78 -16.76 -16.62
C GLU A 254 -6.32 -15.31 -16.83
N PHE A 255 -6.47 -14.77 -18.04
CA PHE A 255 -6.08 -13.39 -18.32
C PHE A 255 -7.04 -12.42 -17.64
N THR A 256 -6.45 -11.44 -16.98
CA THR A 256 -7.18 -10.32 -16.38
C THR A 256 -6.60 -9.00 -16.89
N PHE A 257 -7.44 -7.97 -16.88
CA PHE A 257 -7.10 -6.63 -17.40
C PHE A 257 -7.52 -5.54 -16.42
N HIS A 258 -7.49 -5.82 -15.13
CA HIS A 258 -7.95 -4.90 -14.09
C HIS A 258 -7.16 -3.60 -14.08
N ARG A 259 -5.82 -3.66 -14.28
CA ARG A 259 -4.98 -2.46 -14.35
C ARG A 259 -5.42 -1.55 -15.50
N ARG A 260 -5.50 -2.13 -16.71
CA ARG A 260 -5.94 -1.41 -17.92
C ARG A 260 -7.33 -0.83 -17.72
N ASN A 261 -8.30 -1.66 -17.33
CA ASN A 261 -9.69 -1.24 -17.17
C ASN A 261 -9.82 -0.15 -16.11
N THR A 262 -9.08 -0.25 -14.99
CA THR A 262 -9.05 0.81 -13.96
C THR A 262 -8.53 2.13 -14.53
N ILE A 263 -7.43 2.12 -15.29
CA ILE A 263 -6.87 3.32 -15.93
C ILE A 263 -7.90 3.93 -16.89
N THR A 264 -8.49 3.10 -17.75
CA THR A 264 -9.49 3.54 -18.73
C THR A 264 -10.73 4.12 -18.06
N SER A 265 -11.26 3.48 -17.01
CA SER A 265 -12.42 3.97 -16.28
C SER A 265 -12.12 5.29 -15.56
N LEU A 266 -10.97 5.41 -14.89
CA LEU A 266 -10.55 6.66 -14.23
C LEU A 266 -10.45 7.84 -15.22
N LEU A 267 -9.82 7.63 -16.37
CA LEU A 267 -9.70 8.67 -17.40
C LEU A 267 -11.06 9.01 -18.02
N SER A 268 -11.94 8.01 -18.17
CA SER A 268 -13.30 8.22 -18.68
C SER A 268 -14.17 9.02 -17.71
N THR A 269 -14.13 8.68 -16.40
CA THR A 269 -14.80 9.45 -15.34
C THR A 269 -14.26 10.88 -15.30
N ALA A 270 -12.94 11.08 -15.39
CA ALA A 270 -12.34 12.41 -15.45
C ALA A 270 -12.85 13.22 -16.67
N ASN A 271 -12.94 12.59 -17.84
CA ASN A 271 -13.46 13.25 -19.05
C ASN A 271 -14.93 13.66 -18.91
N GLN A 272 -15.72 12.90 -18.14
CA GLN A 272 -17.11 13.25 -17.82
C GLN A 272 -17.22 14.31 -16.71
N ASN A 273 -16.21 14.41 -15.85
CA ASN A 273 -16.15 15.32 -14.71
C ASN A 273 -15.23 16.53 -14.96
N SER A 274 -15.54 17.32 -15.98
CA SER A 274 -14.81 18.57 -16.31
C SER A 274 -13.30 18.40 -16.51
N GLN A 275 -12.87 17.22 -16.97
CA GLN A 275 -11.46 16.83 -17.16
C GLN A 275 -10.65 16.69 -15.85
N GLU A 276 -11.28 16.79 -14.67
CA GLU A 276 -10.60 16.66 -13.39
C GLU A 276 -10.36 15.19 -13.04
N TYR A 277 -9.10 14.80 -12.86
CA TYR A 277 -8.77 13.47 -12.37
C TYR A 277 -9.08 13.37 -10.87
N ASN A 278 -10.16 12.67 -10.54
CA ASN A 278 -10.55 12.40 -9.16
C ASN A 278 -10.96 10.93 -9.00
N TRP A 279 -10.08 10.14 -8.38
CA TRP A 279 -10.33 8.72 -8.18
C TRP A 279 -11.40 8.44 -7.11
N TYR A 280 -11.73 9.40 -6.23
CA TYR A 280 -12.84 9.25 -5.28
C TYR A 280 -14.18 9.18 -6.00
N VAL A 281 -14.40 10.07 -6.99
CA VAL A 281 -15.63 10.08 -7.80
C VAL A 281 -15.82 8.73 -8.50
N TYR A 282 -14.75 8.16 -9.06
CA TYR A 282 -14.80 6.83 -9.66
C TYR A 282 -15.13 5.72 -8.64
N LEU A 283 -14.55 5.75 -7.44
CA LEU A 283 -14.87 4.77 -6.40
C LEU A 283 -16.32 4.88 -5.92
N ASP A 284 -16.83 6.10 -5.78
CA ASP A 284 -18.22 6.35 -5.40
C ASP A 284 -19.18 5.82 -6.47
N GLU A 285 -18.88 6.07 -7.76
CA GLU A 285 -19.64 5.48 -8.88
C GLU A 285 -19.62 3.95 -8.86
N CYS A 286 -18.48 3.33 -8.55
CA CYS A 286 -18.39 1.87 -8.40
C CYS A 286 -19.24 1.39 -7.23
N TYR A 287 -19.18 2.08 -6.09
CA TYR A 287 -19.90 1.73 -4.87
C TYR A 287 -21.42 1.82 -5.04
N GLU A 288 -21.92 2.89 -5.65
CA GLU A 288 -23.35 3.09 -5.88
C GLU A 288 -23.94 2.06 -6.85
N LYS A 289 -23.21 1.76 -7.94
CA LYS A 289 -23.66 0.80 -8.95
C LYS A 289 -23.57 -0.66 -8.51
N LYS A 290 -22.75 -1.01 -7.51
CA LYS A 290 -22.63 -2.37 -6.97
C LYS A 290 -22.45 -3.42 -8.09
N PHE A 291 -23.33 -4.42 -8.15
CA PHE A 291 -23.40 -5.45 -9.20
C PHE A 291 -24.23 -5.06 -10.43
N GLU A 292 -24.80 -3.86 -10.49
CA GLU A 292 -25.33 -3.31 -11.76
C GLU A 292 -24.18 -3.05 -12.75
N ASN A 293 -22.96 -2.82 -12.25
CA ASN A 293 -21.74 -2.84 -13.05
C ASN A 293 -21.53 -4.22 -13.65
N LYS A 294 -21.36 -4.26 -14.98
CA LYS A 294 -21.06 -5.49 -15.71
C LYS A 294 -19.56 -5.78 -15.79
N GLU A 295 -18.73 -4.78 -15.53
CA GLU A 295 -17.29 -4.90 -15.55
C GLU A 295 -16.76 -5.49 -14.24
N ASN A 296 -16.04 -6.60 -14.35
CA ASN A 296 -15.47 -7.31 -13.19
C ASN A 296 -14.54 -6.41 -12.36
N THR A 297 -13.84 -5.47 -13.00
CA THR A 297 -12.95 -4.50 -12.35
C THR A 297 -13.69 -3.53 -11.44
N ASP A 298 -14.83 -2.99 -11.90
CA ASP A 298 -15.61 -2.01 -11.13
C ASP A 298 -16.25 -2.68 -9.90
N ILE A 299 -16.68 -3.93 -10.04
CA ILE A 299 -17.13 -4.76 -8.90
C ILE A 299 -16.00 -4.94 -7.88
N GLY A 300 -14.76 -5.11 -8.35
CA GLY A 300 -13.58 -5.15 -7.49
C GLY A 300 -13.37 -3.86 -6.69
N TRP A 301 -13.56 -2.70 -7.31
CA TRP A 301 -13.48 -1.41 -6.62
C TRP A 301 -14.64 -1.15 -5.66
N TYR A 302 -15.85 -1.62 -6.00
CA TYR A 302 -16.96 -1.69 -5.04
C TYR A 302 -16.60 -2.54 -3.83
N CYS A 303 -16.06 -3.74 -4.04
CA CYS A 303 -15.62 -4.63 -2.94
C CYS A 303 -14.55 -3.96 -2.07
N TYR A 304 -13.61 -3.24 -2.68
CA TYR A 304 -12.61 -2.46 -1.95
C TYR A 304 -13.27 -1.41 -1.06
N GLN A 305 -14.14 -0.56 -1.63
CA GLN A 305 -14.79 0.53 -0.92
C GLN A 305 -15.69 0.02 0.22
N LEU A 306 -16.43 -1.07 -0.01
CA LEU A 306 -17.24 -1.71 1.01
C LEU A 306 -16.39 -2.25 2.18
N ASN A 307 -15.21 -2.83 1.89
CA ASN A 307 -14.29 -3.24 2.95
C ASN A 307 -13.73 -2.05 3.73
N GLU A 308 -13.44 -0.95 3.03
CA GLU A 308 -12.95 0.27 3.66
C GLU A 308 -13.97 0.82 4.65
N TYR A 309 -15.24 0.94 4.28
CA TYR A 309 -16.27 1.37 5.23
C TYR A 309 -16.43 0.38 6.39
N TRP A 310 -16.40 -0.92 6.12
CA TRP A 310 -16.48 -1.96 7.15
C TRP A 310 -15.34 -1.88 8.17
N GLN A 311 -14.09 -1.83 7.69
CA GLN A 311 -12.93 -1.80 8.58
C GLN A 311 -12.86 -0.48 9.35
N PHE A 312 -13.26 0.62 8.71
CA PHE A 312 -13.30 1.93 9.35
C PHE A 312 -14.38 2.00 10.44
N ALA A 313 -15.58 1.47 10.19
CA ALA A 313 -16.64 1.34 11.18
C ALA A 313 -16.18 0.54 12.42
N CYS A 314 -15.56 -0.63 12.20
CA CYS A 314 -14.97 -1.43 13.27
C CYS A 314 -13.85 -0.66 14.01
N GLY A 315 -13.03 0.09 13.28
CA GLY A 315 -11.98 0.95 13.82
C GLY A 315 -12.52 2.05 14.71
N LEU A 316 -13.67 2.66 14.37
CA LEU A 316 -14.32 3.67 15.21
C LEU A 316 -14.87 3.08 16.51
N ILE A 317 -15.48 1.90 16.46
CA ILE A 317 -15.96 1.19 17.65
C ILE A 317 -14.77 0.83 18.56
N PHE A 318 -13.66 0.37 17.97
CA PHE A 318 -12.43 0.09 18.70
C PHE A 318 -11.83 1.35 19.32
N TYR A 319 -11.77 2.45 18.57
CA TYR A 319 -11.27 3.72 19.07
C TYR A 319 -12.11 4.23 20.24
N GLY A 320 -13.44 4.23 20.11
CA GLY A 320 -14.35 4.57 21.21
C GLY A 320 -14.16 3.66 22.42
N THR A 321 -13.97 2.35 22.21
CA THR A 321 -13.67 1.39 23.29
C THR A 321 -12.39 1.76 24.05
N LEU A 322 -11.31 2.08 23.32
CA LEU A 322 -10.02 2.47 23.90
C LEU A 322 -10.11 3.82 24.64
N GLN A 323 -10.78 4.81 24.05
CA GLN A 323 -11.00 6.11 24.70
C GLN A 323 -11.83 5.96 25.97
N TYR A 324 -12.87 5.12 25.97
CA TYR A 324 -13.66 4.89 27.18
C TYR A 324 -12.80 4.25 28.28
N LEU A 325 -11.99 3.24 27.94
CA LEU A 325 -11.04 2.65 28.88
C LEU A 325 -10.02 3.67 29.41
N GLU A 326 -9.57 4.60 28.57
CA GLU A 326 -8.67 5.70 28.95
C GLU A 326 -9.30 6.60 30.03
N THR A 327 -10.61 6.89 29.91
CA THR A 327 -11.33 7.73 30.91
C THR A 327 -11.43 7.10 32.29
N LEU A 328 -11.30 5.77 32.40
CA LEU A 328 -11.46 5.05 33.66
C LEU A 328 -10.17 5.07 34.50
N HIS A 329 -9.01 5.31 33.88
CA HIS A 329 -7.68 5.41 34.50
C HIS A 329 -7.19 4.18 35.30
N THR A 330 -8.04 3.18 35.52
CA THR A 330 -7.75 1.94 36.26
C THR A 330 -8.08 0.71 35.42
N GLU A 331 -7.62 -0.46 35.86
CA GLU A 331 -8.08 -1.73 35.31
C GLU A 331 -9.55 -1.97 35.67
N GLU A 332 -10.29 -2.55 34.74
CA GLU A 332 -11.73 -2.76 34.88
C GLU A 332 -12.12 -4.21 34.69
N TYR A 333 -13.14 -4.67 35.41
CA TYR A 333 -13.70 -5.99 35.19
C TYR A 333 -14.37 -6.04 33.81
N LEU A 334 -13.83 -6.86 32.91
CA LEU A 334 -14.14 -6.85 31.47
C LEU A 334 -15.66 -6.96 31.17
N PRO A 335 -16.42 -7.90 31.76
CA PRO A 335 -17.86 -7.98 31.52
C PRO A 335 -18.64 -6.73 31.96
N LYS A 336 -18.23 -6.11 33.08
CA LYS A 336 -18.84 -4.86 33.56
C LYS A 336 -18.49 -3.71 32.60
N PHE A 337 -17.23 -3.58 32.21
CA PHE A 337 -16.77 -2.58 31.25
C PHE A 337 -17.57 -2.64 29.94
N ILE A 338 -17.73 -3.84 29.36
CA ILE A 338 -18.50 -4.02 28.11
C ILE A 338 -19.97 -3.62 28.31
N SER A 339 -20.59 -4.04 29.42
CA SER A 339 -21.99 -3.70 29.72
C SER A 339 -22.19 -2.20 29.89
N ASP A 340 -21.33 -1.56 30.69
CA ASP A 340 -21.42 -0.12 30.96
C ASP A 340 -21.19 0.70 29.69
N PHE A 341 -20.22 0.33 28.86
CA PHE A 341 -19.97 1.02 27.59
C PHE A 341 -21.12 0.84 26.60
N SER A 342 -21.68 -0.36 26.49
CA SER A 342 -22.82 -0.65 25.60
C SER A 342 -24.06 0.17 25.99
N LYS A 343 -24.30 0.36 27.29
CA LYS A 343 -25.37 1.25 27.80
C LYS A 343 -25.13 2.71 27.45
N LEU A 344 -23.88 3.17 27.52
CA LEU A 344 -23.54 4.55 27.12
C LEU A 344 -23.80 4.76 25.63
N ILE A 345 -23.38 3.82 24.78
CA ILE A 345 -23.65 3.85 23.33
C ILE A 345 -25.17 3.84 23.07
N ASN A 346 -25.92 2.96 23.76
CA ASN A 346 -27.36 2.88 23.62
C ASN A 346 -28.07 4.20 23.97
N LYS A 347 -27.58 4.95 24.98
CA LYS A 347 -28.16 6.23 25.36
C LYS A 347 -28.06 7.30 24.27
N GLU A 348 -27.01 7.25 23.44
CA GLU A 348 -26.77 8.16 22.31
C GLU A 348 -27.57 7.81 21.05
N ARG A 349 -28.32 6.70 21.06
CA ARG A 349 -29.18 6.34 19.92
C ARG A 349 -30.29 7.37 19.75
N LYS A 350 -30.48 7.80 18.49
CA LYS A 350 -31.53 8.75 18.09
C LYS A 350 -32.93 8.13 18.24
N ASN A 351 -33.12 6.89 17.82
CA ASN A 351 -34.41 6.20 17.87
C ASN A 351 -34.45 5.18 19.01
N LYS A 352 -35.13 5.53 20.11
CA LYS A 352 -35.28 4.69 21.31
C LYS A 352 -36.48 3.75 21.24
N GLU A 353 -37.33 3.89 20.22
CA GLU A 353 -38.55 3.08 20.04
C GLU A 353 -38.27 1.78 19.25
N ALA A 354 -37.09 1.64 18.66
CA ALA A 354 -36.70 0.44 17.95
C ALA A 354 -36.38 -0.71 18.94
N GLU A 355 -37.32 -1.64 19.09
CA GLU A 355 -37.18 -2.80 19.99
C GLU A 355 -36.20 -3.88 19.49
N THR A 356 -35.97 -3.94 18.17
CA THR A 356 -35.10 -4.94 17.54
C THR A 356 -34.03 -4.28 16.68
N LEU A 357 -32.94 -5.01 16.44
CA LEU A 357 -31.88 -4.57 15.56
C LEU A 357 -32.35 -4.31 14.12
N GLU A 358 -33.26 -5.13 13.60
CA GLU A 358 -33.85 -4.90 12.27
C GLU A 358 -34.62 -3.57 12.18
N ASN A 359 -35.43 -3.27 13.19
CA ASN A 359 -36.18 -2.01 13.25
C ASN A 359 -35.23 -0.81 13.38
N TYR A 360 -34.13 -0.98 14.10
CA TYR A 360 -33.13 0.07 14.22
C TYR A 360 -32.41 0.34 12.89
N ILE A 361 -31.93 -0.72 12.22
CA ILE A 361 -31.26 -0.63 10.91
C ILE A 361 -32.14 0.12 9.89
N THR A 362 -33.43 -0.22 9.84
CA THR A 362 -34.39 0.43 8.92
C THR A 362 -34.70 1.87 9.28
N SER A 363 -34.48 2.28 10.54
CA SER A 363 -34.70 3.66 10.99
C SER A 363 -33.55 4.62 10.71
N ILE A 364 -32.38 4.13 10.30
CA ILE A 364 -31.21 4.97 9.98
C ILE A 364 -31.43 5.65 8.62
N SER A 365 -31.73 6.95 8.69
CA SER A 365 -31.99 7.78 7.51
C SER A 365 -30.71 8.25 6.81
N GLU A 366 -29.65 8.43 7.59
CA GLU A 366 -28.35 8.92 7.15
C GLU A 366 -27.70 7.98 6.13
N THR A 367 -26.98 8.56 5.18
CA THR A 367 -26.07 7.85 4.27
C THR A 367 -24.75 7.52 4.96
N GLU A 368 -23.95 6.64 4.36
CA GLU A 368 -22.59 6.36 4.82
C GLU A 368 -21.75 7.64 4.89
N ILE A 369 -21.90 8.56 3.93
CA ILE A 369 -21.19 9.85 3.92
C ILE A 369 -21.67 10.75 5.06
N ASP A 370 -22.98 10.88 5.25
CA ASP A 370 -23.55 11.69 6.36
C ASP A 370 -23.07 11.20 7.74
N LEU A 371 -22.86 9.89 7.89
CA LEU A 371 -22.32 9.29 9.12
C LEU A 371 -20.83 9.58 9.28
N LEU A 372 -20.05 9.53 8.19
CA LEU A 372 -18.62 9.86 8.21
C LEU A 372 -18.38 11.34 8.52
N GLU A 373 -19.26 12.24 8.06
CA GLU A 373 -19.18 13.68 8.37
C GLU A 373 -19.48 14.02 9.84
N GLN A 374 -20.12 13.12 10.59
CA GLN A 374 -20.36 13.29 12.04
C GLN A 374 -19.12 13.06 12.90
N ILE A 375 -18.01 12.61 12.31
CA ILE A 375 -16.78 12.31 13.03
C ILE A 375 -16.05 13.61 13.34
N ASP A 376 -15.99 13.97 14.62
CA ASP A 376 -15.26 15.14 15.12
C ASP A 376 -14.23 14.73 16.19
N ARG A 377 -13.17 15.54 16.33
CA ARG A 377 -12.12 15.30 17.32
C ARG A 377 -12.62 15.43 18.77
N ASN A 378 -13.71 16.16 18.99
CA ASN A 378 -14.31 16.39 20.30
C ASN A 378 -15.39 15.37 20.66
N ASN A 379 -15.68 14.42 19.77
CA ASN A 379 -16.64 13.36 20.05
C ASN A 379 -16.23 12.58 21.29
N THR A 380 -17.21 12.31 22.13
CA THR A 380 -17.09 11.41 23.28
C THR A 380 -16.85 9.97 22.81
N PRO A 381 -16.32 9.10 23.70
CA PRO A 381 -16.06 7.69 23.35
C PRO A 381 -17.31 6.97 22.83
N GLN A 382 -18.47 7.20 23.45
CA GLN A 382 -19.73 6.59 23.06
C GLN A 382 -20.30 7.15 21.75
N GLU A 383 -20.08 8.42 21.43
CA GLU A 383 -20.48 9.01 20.14
C GLU A 383 -19.68 8.40 18.98
N ASN A 384 -18.36 8.26 19.13
CA ASN A 384 -17.52 7.60 18.11
C ASN A 384 -17.94 6.15 17.87
N ALA A 385 -18.20 5.39 18.95
CA ALA A 385 -18.66 4.02 18.83
C ALA A 385 -20.07 3.94 18.22
N LYS A 386 -20.99 4.84 18.59
CA LYS A 386 -22.34 4.93 17.99
C LYS A 386 -22.25 5.19 16.49
N ILE A 387 -21.44 6.14 16.04
CA ILE A 387 -21.23 6.41 14.60
C ILE A 387 -20.71 5.16 13.90
N GLY A 388 -19.75 4.45 14.51
CA GLY A 388 -19.23 3.19 13.97
C GLY A 388 -20.30 2.10 13.85
N PHE A 389 -21.18 1.95 14.84
CA PHE A 389 -22.31 1.02 14.78
C PHE A 389 -23.34 1.41 13.72
N ASP A 390 -23.73 2.68 13.66
CA ASP A 390 -24.68 3.16 12.65
C ASP A 390 -24.15 2.96 11.23
N LEU A 391 -22.85 3.21 11.01
CA LEU A 391 -22.21 2.95 9.73
C LEU A 391 -22.27 1.46 9.40
N LEU A 392 -21.90 0.59 10.34
CA LEU A 392 -21.98 -0.87 10.17
C LEU A 392 -23.40 -1.36 9.83
N PHE A 393 -24.41 -0.80 10.49
CA PHE A 393 -25.83 -1.09 10.24
C PHE A 393 -26.30 -0.59 8.88
N LYS A 394 -25.88 0.62 8.50
CA LYS A 394 -26.17 1.18 7.18
C LYS A 394 -25.57 0.34 6.06
N LEU A 395 -24.30 -0.07 6.21
CA LEU A 395 -23.62 -0.96 5.27
C LEU A 395 -24.35 -2.29 5.11
N TYR A 396 -24.82 -2.89 6.22
CA TYR A 396 -25.62 -4.10 6.16
C TYR A 396 -26.94 -3.86 5.40
N GLY A 397 -27.70 -2.84 5.80
CA GLY A 397 -28.99 -2.52 5.19
C GLY A 397 -28.89 -2.31 3.68
N ASN A 398 -27.84 -1.60 3.24
CA ASN A 398 -27.62 -1.26 1.83
C ASN A 398 -27.07 -2.41 0.98
N ASN A 399 -26.43 -3.42 1.58
CA ASN A 399 -25.68 -4.44 0.84
C ASN A 399 -26.12 -5.89 1.14
N LYS A 400 -27.13 -6.11 1.99
CA LYS A 400 -27.57 -7.45 2.42
C LYS A 400 -27.97 -8.38 1.27
N GLU A 401 -28.58 -7.84 0.21
CA GLU A 401 -29.03 -8.62 -0.95
C GLU A 401 -27.85 -9.11 -1.80
N GLN A 402 -26.75 -8.35 -1.82
CA GLN A 402 -25.55 -8.62 -2.60
C GLN A 402 -24.54 -9.53 -1.87
N LEU A 403 -24.73 -9.81 -0.58
CA LEU A 403 -23.78 -10.61 0.22
C LEU A 403 -23.41 -11.98 -0.41
N PRO A 404 -24.34 -12.77 -0.98
CA PRO A 404 -23.99 -14.03 -1.64
C PRO A 404 -23.07 -13.82 -2.86
N GLN A 405 -23.38 -12.82 -3.68
CA GLN A 405 -22.61 -12.46 -4.87
C GLN A 405 -21.22 -11.93 -4.50
N LEU A 406 -21.13 -11.13 -3.43
CA LEU A 406 -19.86 -10.65 -2.87
C LEU A 406 -18.96 -11.81 -2.46
N LYS A 407 -19.48 -12.79 -1.69
CA LYS A 407 -18.67 -13.95 -1.25
C LYS A 407 -18.17 -14.76 -2.44
N GLU A 408 -19.00 -14.97 -3.45
CA GLU A 408 -18.62 -15.65 -4.68
C GLU A 408 -17.53 -14.88 -5.43
N TYR A 409 -17.69 -13.57 -5.60
CA TYR A 409 -16.70 -12.70 -6.24
C TYR A 409 -15.34 -12.74 -5.52
N LEU A 410 -15.32 -12.57 -4.19
CA LEU A 410 -14.10 -12.61 -3.39
C LEU A 410 -13.39 -13.97 -3.49
N SER A 411 -14.17 -15.06 -3.53
CA SER A 411 -13.64 -16.42 -3.67
C SER A 411 -12.98 -16.63 -5.02
N ARG A 412 -13.69 -16.31 -6.12
CA ARG A 412 -13.21 -16.47 -7.50
C ARG A 412 -11.92 -15.71 -7.76
N ASN A 413 -11.77 -14.53 -7.16
CA ASN A 413 -10.58 -13.68 -7.32
C ASN A 413 -9.48 -13.92 -6.27
N GLY A 414 -9.64 -14.88 -5.35
CA GLY A 414 -8.62 -15.18 -4.33
C GLY A 414 -8.42 -14.08 -3.28
N ILE A 415 -9.43 -13.24 -3.07
CA ILE A 415 -9.37 -12.05 -2.20
C ILE A 415 -9.81 -12.36 -0.76
N ILE A 416 -10.44 -13.52 -0.49
CA ILE A 416 -10.91 -13.87 0.85
C ILE A 416 -9.77 -13.83 1.87
N ARG A 417 -9.94 -13.02 2.91
CA ARG A 417 -9.07 -12.93 4.09
C ARG A 417 -9.93 -12.94 5.36
N ASP A 418 -9.32 -13.30 6.49
CA ASP A 418 -10.00 -13.30 7.79
C ASP A 418 -10.46 -11.88 8.18
N GLY A 419 -11.74 -11.72 8.50
CA GLY A 419 -12.34 -10.42 8.84
C GLY A 419 -12.82 -9.59 7.65
N ASN A 420 -12.96 -10.19 6.47
CA ASN A 420 -13.58 -9.54 5.32
C ASN A 420 -15.01 -9.04 5.63
N MET A 421 -15.41 -7.99 4.91
CA MET A 421 -16.71 -7.35 5.06
C MET A 421 -17.89 -8.30 4.84
N ALA A 422 -17.81 -9.23 3.90
CA ALA A 422 -18.94 -10.08 3.52
C ALA A 422 -19.30 -11.05 4.65
N ASP A 423 -18.30 -11.65 5.30
CA ASP A 423 -18.53 -12.49 6.48
C ASP A 423 -18.97 -11.67 7.69
N GLY A 424 -18.38 -10.48 7.88
CA GLY A 424 -18.75 -9.56 8.95
C GLY A 424 -20.20 -9.10 8.88
N LEU A 425 -20.64 -8.65 7.71
CA LEU A 425 -22.02 -8.22 7.46
C LEU A 425 -22.99 -9.41 7.51
N PHE A 426 -22.62 -10.57 6.97
CA PHE A 426 -23.46 -11.77 7.06
C PHE A 426 -23.70 -12.23 8.51
N ALA A 427 -22.74 -12.00 9.40
CA ALA A 427 -22.91 -12.33 10.82
C ALA A 427 -24.03 -11.52 11.49
N ILE A 428 -24.33 -10.30 11.01
CA ILE A 428 -25.41 -9.44 11.53
C ILE A 428 -26.78 -10.08 11.30
N SER A 429 -26.96 -10.83 10.20
CA SER A 429 -28.21 -11.52 9.88
C SER A 429 -28.66 -12.49 10.99
N ASN A 430 -27.73 -13.01 11.78
CA ASN A 430 -28.02 -13.93 12.89
C ASN A 430 -28.46 -13.22 14.18
N HIS A 431 -28.52 -11.89 14.20
CA HIS A 431 -28.79 -11.08 15.38
C HIS A 431 -29.89 -10.03 15.16
N LEU A 432 -30.65 -10.12 14.06
CA LEU A 432 -31.67 -9.13 13.69
C LEU A 432 -32.80 -8.97 14.71
N GLU A 433 -33.14 -10.07 15.40
CA GLU A 433 -34.18 -10.10 16.44
C GLU A 433 -33.68 -9.65 17.82
N ASN A 434 -32.36 -9.50 17.99
CA ASN A 434 -31.78 -9.09 19.27
C ASN A 434 -32.05 -7.59 19.52
N ASP A 435 -32.04 -7.20 20.80
CA ASP A 435 -31.94 -5.79 21.17
C ASP A 435 -30.58 -5.22 20.73
N VAL A 436 -30.56 -3.94 20.36
CA VAL A 436 -29.36 -3.31 19.81
C VAL A 436 -28.27 -3.16 20.89
N GLU A 437 -28.61 -2.98 22.18
CA GLU A 437 -27.64 -2.96 23.30
C GLU A 437 -26.97 -4.33 23.45
N ASP A 438 -27.77 -5.40 23.43
CA ASP A 438 -27.25 -6.77 23.50
C ASP A 438 -26.33 -7.08 22.32
N PHE A 439 -26.70 -6.67 21.11
CA PHE A 439 -25.83 -6.78 19.94
C PHE A 439 -24.54 -5.98 20.11
N SER A 440 -24.63 -4.73 20.60
CA SER A 440 -23.46 -3.87 20.78
C SER A 440 -22.47 -4.49 21.78
N SER A 441 -22.99 -5.01 22.89
CA SER A 441 -22.23 -5.73 23.91
C SER A 441 -21.52 -6.96 23.33
N PHE A 442 -22.27 -7.80 22.59
CA PHE A 442 -21.72 -8.96 21.90
C PHE A 442 -20.61 -8.58 20.90
N PHE A 443 -20.86 -7.55 20.09
CA PHE A 443 -19.93 -7.11 19.04
C PHE A 443 -18.64 -6.52 19.63
N ILE A 444 -18.73 -5.68 20.67
CA ILE A 444 -17.57 -5.15 21.38
C ILE A 444 -16.76 -6.31 21.97
N HIS A 445 -17.41 -7.29 22.60
CA HIS A 445 -16.72 -8.42 23.20
C HIS A 445 -15.97 -9.26 22.15
N LYS A 446 -16.69 -9.73 21.13
CA LYS A 446 -16.19 -10.71 20.17
C LYS A 446 -15.37 -10.09 19.04
N ASN A 447 -15.91 -9.05 18.40
CA ASN A 447 -15.39 -8.52 17.13
C ASN A 447 -14.38 -7.40 17.33
N ILE A 448 -14.34 -6.79 18.52
CA ILE A 448 -13.41 -5.71 18.86
C ILE A 448 -12.35 -6.21 19.85
N ILE A 449 -12.76 -6.59 21.07
CA ILE A 449 -11.81 -6.91 22.15
C ILE A 449 -11.08 -8.23 21.87
N TYR A 450 -11.79 -9.34 21.72
CA TYR A 450 -11.15 -10.63 21.46
C TYR A 450 -10.49 -10.72 20.10
N ARG A 451 -11.04 -10.06 19.08
CA ARG A 451 -10.38 -9.97 17.78
C ARG A 451 -9.03 -9.25 17.91
N HIS A 452 -8.97 -8.08 18.55
CA HIS A 452 -7.70 -7.38 18.75
C HIS A 452 -6.68 -8.24 19.51
N GLN A 453 -7.11 -8.90 20.58
CA GLN A 453 -6.24 -9.79 21.36
C GLN A 453 -5.68 -10.92 20.48
N MET A 454 -6.53 -11.57 19.68
CA MET A 454 -6.13 -12.62 18.75
C MET A 454 -5.12 -12.11 17.71
N ILE A 455 -5.36 -10.95 17.10
CA ILE A 455 -4.47 -10.37 16.09
C ILE A 455 -3.12 -9.97 16.69
N ALA A 456 -3.12 -9.35 17.87
CA ALA A 456 -1.90 -8.99 18.57
C ALA A 456 -1.06 -10.23 18.93
N LEU A 457 -1.70 -11.30 19.42
CA LEU A 457 -1.04 -12.58 19.71
C LEU A 457 -0.48 -13.24 18.45
N ARG A 458 -1.21 -13.23 17.33
CA ARG A 458 -0.71 -13.76 16.05
C ARG A 458 0.53 -13.00 15.58
N LYS A 459 0.53 -11.66 15.68
CA LYS A 459 1.68 -10.82 15.31
C LYS A 459 2.89 -11.09 16.21
N MET A 460 2.67 -11.26 17.51
CA MET A 460 3.71 -11.67 18.46
C MET A 460 4.23 -13.09 18.20
N GLY A 461 3.40 -14.02 17.71
CA GLY A 461 3.86 -15.34 17.30
C GLY A 461 4.82 -15.33 16.10
N SER A 462 4.74 -14.28 15.26
CA SER A 462 5.58 -14.09 14.07
C SER A 462 6.83 -13.23 14.28
N GLY A 463 7.07 -12.67 15.47
CA GLY A 463 8.23 -11.82 15.78
C GLY A 463 8.29 -11.34 17.24
N THR A 464 9.34 -10.63 17.65
CA THR A 464 9.51 -10.17 19.06
C THR A 464 8.71 -8.91 19.43
N GLN A 465 7.79 -8.46 18.58
CA GLN A 465 7.08 -7.18 18.71
C GLN A 465 5.64 -7.39 19.16
N ALA A 466 5.23 -6.74 20.24
CA ALA A 466 3.84 -6.72 20.69
C ALA A 466 3.11 -5.49 20.15
N THR A 467 1.89 -5.68 19.66
CA THR A 467 1.04 -4.62 19.11
C THR A 467 -0.23 -4.40 19.94
N ASN A 468 -0.23 -4.89 21.18
CA ASN A 468 -1.37 -4.82 22.09
C ASN A 468 -1.70 -3.35 22.44
N LYS A 469 -2.99 -3.01 22.39
CA LYS A 469 -3.56 -1.73 22.82
C LYS A 469 -4.17 -1.80 24.21
N PHE A 470 -4.42 -3.02 24.69
CA PHE A 470 -4.78 -3.32 26.07
C PHE A 470 -4.27 -4.71 26.45
N ILE A 471 -4.28 -4.99 27.75
CA ILE A 471 -3.99 -6.29 28.34
C ILE A 471 -5.27 -6.83 28.97
N ILE A 472 -5.49 -8.14 28.85
CA ILE A 472 -6.54 -8.85 29.58
C ILE A 472 -5.89 -9.91 30.46
N GLU A 473 -6.01 -9.74 31.77
CA GLU A 473 -5.46 -10.64 32.80
C GLU A 473 -6.55 -10.87 33.85
N GLU A 474 -6.84 -12.14 34.19
CA GLU A 474 -7.86 -12.48 35.20
C GLU A 474 -9.25 -11.85 34.99
N GLN A 475 -9.67 -11.69 33.72
CA GLN A 475 -10.88 -10.95 33.32
C GLN A 475 -10.87 -9.44 33.62
N MET A 476 -9.71 -8.87 33.99
CA MET A 476 -9.50 -7.44 34.06
C MET A 476 -8.94 -6.94 32.73
N ILE A 477 -9.40 -5.79 32.26
CA ILE A 477 -8.88 -5.11 31.07
C ILE A 477 -8.16 -3.82 31.48
N ARG A 478 -6.98 -3.59 30.92
CA ARG A 478 -6.15 -2.40 31.18
C ARG A 478 -5.60 -1.81 29.87
N LEU A 479 -5.73 -0.50 29.70
CA LEU A 479 -5.23 0.21 28.53
C LEU A 479 -3.69 0.21 28.46
N ILE A 480 -3.16 0.11 27.24
CA ILE A 480 -1.76 0.39 26.91
C ILE A 480 -1.65 1.67 26.08
N ASP A 481 -2.43 1.77 24.99
CA ASP A 481 -2.30 2.82 23.99
C ASP A 481 -3.62 2.99 23.23
N ILE A 482 -3.88 4.20 22.73
CA ILE A 482 -5.05 4.51 21.91
C ILE A 482 -4.70 4.40 20.43
N PHE A 483 -5.69 4.08 19.59
CA PHE A 483 -5.48 3.99 18.15
C PHE A 483 -6.73 4.44 17.38
N PRO A 484 -6.66 5.55 16.62
CA PRO A 484 -7.81 6.03 15.85
C PRO A 484 -8.06 5.16 14.61
N ALA A 485 -9.31 5.17 14.13
CA ALA A 485 -9.66 4.56 12.85
C ALA A 485 -8.87 5.18 11.69
N ARG A 486 -8.46 4.37 10.71
CA ARG A 486 -7.67 4.80 9.55
C ARG A 486 -8.11 4.08 8.30
N TRP A 487 -8.17 4.81 7.19
CA TRP A 487 -8.34 4.26 5.84
C TRP A 487 -7.06 3.56 5.38
N THR A 488 -7.22 2.59 4.48
CA THR A 488 -6.09 2.14 3.66
C THR A 488 -5.84 3.15 2.54
N SER A 489 -4.65 3.09 1.94
CA SER A 489 -4.33 3.86 0.75
C SER A 489 -4.36 2.90 -0.44
N PRO A 490 -5.39 2.96 -1.30
CA PRO A 490 -5.38 2.18 -2.53
C PRO A 490 -4.30 2.79 -3.42
N ARG A 491 -3.61 1.96 -4.22
CA ARG A 491 -2.49 2.37 -5.09
C ARG A 491 -2.84 3.45 -6.14
N MET A 492 -4.02 4.08 -6.06
CA MET A 492 -4.53 5.18 -6.88
C MET A 492 -3.64 6.42 -6.87
N ASN A 493 -3.04 6.78 -5.73
CA ASN A 493 -2.10 7.91 -5.70
C ASN A 493 -0.80 7.59 -6.45
N ALA A 494 -0.31 6.35 -6.33
CA ALA A 494 0.83 5.89 -7.15
C ALA A 494 0.46 5.89 -8.63
N LEU A 495 -0.73 5.39 -8.99
CA LEU A 495 -1.21 5.42 -10.36
C LEU A 495 -1.32 6.86 -10.91
N ARG A 496 -1.85 7.81 -10.12
CA ARG A 496 -1.88 9.23 -10.49
C ARG A 496 -0.49 9.76 -10.79
N ASN A 497 0.50 9.42 -9.96
CA ASN A 497 1.89 9.84 -10.18
C ASN A 497 2.48 9.24 -11.47
N LEU A 498 2.16 7.98 -11.78
CA LEU A 498 2.59 7.34 -13.03
C LEU A 498 1.97 8.03 -14.26
N LEU A 499 0.67 8.35 -14.22
CA LEU A 499 -0.01 9.10 -15.28
C LEU A 499 0.50 10.55 -15.40
N PHE A 500 0.91 11.15 -14.28
CA PHE A 500 1.57 12.45 -14.25
C PHE A 500 2.96 12.42 -14.90
N ASP A 501 3.78 11.39 -14.62
CA ASP A 501 5.10 11.23 -15.25
C ASP A 501 4.96 11.05 -16.78
N LEU A 502 3.87 10.41 -17.24
CA LEU A 502 3.48 10.31 -18.66
C LEU A 502 2.86 11.59 -19.23
N GLN A 503 2.66 12.61 -18.41
CA GLN A 503 2.02 13.89 -18.77
C GLN A 503 0.57 13.73 -19.25
N VAL A 504 -0.08 12.61 -18.93
CA VAL A 504 -1.52 12.38 -19.14
C VAL A 504 -2.34 13.22 -18.17
N ILE A 505 -1.79 13.51 -17.00
CA ILE A 505 -2.34 14.43 -15.99
C ILE A 505 -1.35 15.56 -15.79
N ASN A 506 -1.81 16.81 -15.74
CA ASN A 506 -0.97 17.98 -15.50
C ASN A 506 -0.80 18.29 -13.99
N ASP A 507 -0.08 19.37 -13.69
CA ASP A 507 0.21 19.82 -12.32
C ASP A 507 -1.08 20.20 -11.55
N GLU A 508 -2.11 20.68 -12.26
CA GLU A 508 -3.43 21.02 -11.71
C GLU A 508 -4.34 19.80 -11.48
N GLY A 509 -3.93 18.60 -11.91
CA GLY A 509 -4.76 17.39 -11.80
C GLY A 509 -5.79 17.22 -12.92
N ILE A 510 -5.65 17.95 -14.03
CA ILE A 510 -6.52 17.89 -15.20
C ILE A 510 -5.92 16.91 -16.23
N ILE A 511 -6.75 16.11 -16.87
CA ILE A 511 -6.32 15.23 -17.97
C ILE A 511 -5.94 16.05 -19.21
N THR A 512 -4.82 15.73 -19.83
CA THR A 512 -4.32 16.40 -21.06
C THR A 512 -4.82 15.67 -22.31
N GLU A 513 -4.59 16.23 -23.51
CA GLU A 513 -4.92 15.54 -24.77
C GLU A 513 -4.24 14.16 -24.90
N LEU A 514 -3.13 13.92 -24.20
CA LEU A 514 -2.44 12.62 -24.22
C LEU A 514 -3.30 11.48 -23.64
N HIS A 515 -4.36 11.78 -22.87
CA HIS A 515 -5.28 10.74 -22.38
C HIS A 515 -5.92 9.95 -23.53
N THR A 516 -6.15 10.55 -24.69
CA THR A 516 -6.76 9.84 -25.83
C THR A 516 -5.85 8.75 -26.38
N LYS A 517 -4.52 8.93 -26.25
CA LYS A 517 -3.53 7.91 -26.62
C LYS A 517 -3.49 6.74 -25.64
N VAL A 518 -4.10 6.87 -24.45
CA VAL A 518 -4.18 5.81 -23.44
C VAL A 518 -5.55 5.12 -23.46
N VAL A 519 -6.63 5.88 -23.68
CA VAL A 519 -8.00 5.37 -23.62
C VAL A 519 -8.43 4.62 -24.89
N TYR A 520 -7.92 5.00 -26.07
CA TYR A 520 -8.40 4.49 -27.36
C TYR A 520 -7.40 3.55 -28.09
N GLN A 521 -6.45 2.96 -27.36
CA GLN A 521 -5.59 1.86 -27.84
C GLN A 521 -6.19 0.51 -27.50
#